data_AF-A0A2D9WPN1-F1
#
_entry.id   AF-A0A2D9WPN1-F1
#
_cell.length_a   1.000
_cell.length_b   1.000
_cell.length_c   1.000
_cell.angle_alpha   90.00
_cell.angle_beta   90.00
_cell.angle_gamma   90.00
#
_symmetry.space_group_name_H-M   'P 1'
#
loop_
_entity.id
_entity.type
_entity.pdbx_description
1 polymer ?
#
loop_
_entity_poly.entity_id
_entity_poly.type
_entity_poly.pdbx_seq_one_letter_code
_entity_poly.pdbx_strand_id
1 'polypeptide(L)'
;MRRPKTTRLIIVVFAALLVAIAGWFGVSLDNNLVEEVIEETINTYTVQEEQIVVVNSGTVTRVIDGDTIRVQVGSNEIVVRVIGIDTSEVKDSPEGEQCYGTEASNYARELLLQQPVTLRTDLSQDRYDKYERLLAYVEIGGKDFGEQMILGGFAREYTFIKPYQKQSLYKAAEQRAQSNQVGLWSECD
;
A
#
# COMPACT_ATOMS: atom_id res chain seq x y z
N MET A 1 21.63 -5.99 -1.47
CA MET A 1 21.58 -4.60 -0.98
C MET A 1 22.69 -4.39 0.05
N ARG A 2 23.55 -3.37 -0.09
CA ARG A 2 24.64 -3.09 0.86
C ARG A 2 24.02 -2.46 2.11
N ARG A 3 24.15 -3.13 3.27
CA ARG A 3 23.71 -2.63 4.59
C ARG A 3 24.09 -1.16 4.78
N PRO A 4 23.20 -0.25 5.22
CA PRO A 4 23.60 1.11 5.55
C PRO A 4 24.62 1.04 6.70
N LYS A 5 25.87 1.38 6.37
CA LYS A 5 27.02 1.23 7.30
C LYS A 5 26.88 2.08 8.57
N THR A 6 25.94 3.01 8.60
CA THR A 6 25.73 4.02 9.64
C THR A 6 25.08 3.47 10.90
N THR A 7 24.03 2.66 10.81
CA THR A 7 23.30 2.14 11.98
C THR A 7 24.14 1.18 12.81
N ARG A 8 24.87 0.26 12.15
CA ARG A 8 25.83 -0.64 12.80
C ARG A 8 26.95 0.12 13.51
N LEU A 9 27.43 1.21 12.92
CA LEU A 9 28.50 2.01 13.51
C LEU A 9 28.05 2.71 14.80
N ILE A 10 26.81 3.23 14.85
CA ILE A 10 26.25 3.91 16.03
C ILE A 10 26.10 2.95 17.22
N ILE A 11 25.53 1.76 16.99
CA ILE A 11 25.31 0.76 18.04
C ILE A 11 26.65 0.28 18.63
N VAL A 12 27.63 0.01 17.78
CA VAL A 12 28.98 -0.41 18.21
C VAL A 12 29.69 0.68 19.00
N VAL A 13 29.58 1.95 18.58
CA VAL A 13 30.19 3.08 19.31
C VAL A 13 29.55 3.28 20.68
N PHE A 14 28.22 3.17 20.78
CA PHE A 14 27.51 3.31 22.05
C PHE A 14 27.85 2.19 23.03
N ALA A 15 27.92 0.94 22.56
CA ALA A 15 28.33 -0.20 23.37
C ALA A 15 29.79 -0.07 23.86
N ALA A 16 30.71 0.38 22.99
CA ALA A 16 32.10 0.64 23.37
C ALA A 16 32.23 1.75 24.43
N LEU A 17 31.40 2.80 24.36
CA LEU A 17 31.32 3.85 25.38
C LEU A 17 30.85 3.32 26.74
N LEU A 18 29.84 2.44 26.76
CA LEU A 18 29.36 1.81 28.00
C LEU A 18 30.43 0.93 28.66
N VAL A 19 31.19 0.17 27.86
CA VAL A 19 32.32 -0.63 28.36
C VAL A 19 33.42 0.26 28.95
N ALA A 20 33.75 1.37 28.28
CA ALA A 20 34.73 2.33 28.78
C ALA A 20 34.28 3.02 30.09
N ILE A 21 33.00 3.38 30.20
CA ILE A 21 32.42 3.97 31.41
C ILE A 21 32.41 2.95 32.55
N ALA A 22 31.99 1.71 32.30
CA ALA A 22 32.01 0.64 33.31
C ALA A 22 33.44 0.40 33.84
N GLY A 23 34.43 0.40 32.94
CA GLY A 23 35.85 0.33 33.30
C GLY A 23 36.31 1.50 34.19
N TRP A 24 35.82 2.71 33.95
CA TRP A 24 36.11 3.89 34.80
C TRP A 24 35.59 3.70 36.24
N PHE A 25 34.47 3.00 36.41
CA PHE A 25 33.88 2.68 37.71
C PHE A 25 34.38 1.34 38.30
N GLY A 26 35.36 0.68 37.67
CA GLY A 26 35.93 -0.58 38.17
C GLY A 26 35.03 -1.81 37.94
N VAL A 27 34.02 -1.71 37.08
CA VAL A 27 33.12 -2.80 36.71
C VAL A 27 33.62 -3.44 35.41
N SER A 28 33.97 -4.73 35.46
CA SER A 28 34.34 -5.51 34.27
C SER A 28 33.09 -6.14 33.67
N LEU A 29 32.72 -5.71 32.46
CA LEU A 29 31.68 -6.35 31.66
C LEU A 29 32.27 -7.55 30.90
N ASP A 30 31.52 -8.64 30.80
CA ASP A 30 31.91 -9.78 29.97
C ASP A 30 31.74 -9.41 28.49
N ASN A 31 32.84 -9.44 27.74
CA ASN A 31 32.86 -9.09 26.32
C ASN A 31 31.91 -9.97 25.49
N ASN A 32 31.72 -11.24 25.88
CA ASN A 32 30.82 -12.15 25.16
C ASN A 32 29.36 -11.73 25.32
N LEU A 33 28.97 -11.24 26.51
CA LEU A 33 27.62 -10.74 26.77
C LEU A 33 27.35 -9.43 26.01
N VAL A 34 28.36 -8.58 25.85
CA VAL A 34 28.24 -7.34 25.07
C VAL A 34 28.07 -7.67 23.58
N GLU A 35 28.83 -8.64 23.05
CA GLU A 35 28.68 -9.08 21.67
C GLU A 35 27.29 -9.71 21.40
N GLU A 36 26.81 -10.58 22.30
CA GLU A 36 25.49 -11.21 22.20
C GLU A 36 24.35 -10.17 22.22
N VAL A 37 24.40 -9.20 23.14
CA VAL A 37 23.40 -8.13 23.23
C VAL A 37 23.44 -7.22 22.02
N ILE A 38 24.62 -6.89 21.48
CA ILE A 38 24.74 -6.11 20.24
C ILE A 38 24.13 -6.86 19.06
N GLU A 39 24.38 -8.17 18.93
CA GLU A 39 23.81 -8.98 17.86
C GLU A 39 22.29 -9.09 17.95
N GLU A 40 21.74 -9.34 19.14
CA GLU A 40 20.29 -9.41 19.38
C GLU A 40 19.61 -8.07 19.13
N THR A 41 20.25 -6.98 19.55
CA THR A 41 19.77 -5.60 19.34
C THR A 41 19.81 -5.22 17.86
N ILE A 42 20.91 -5.52 17.15
CA ILE A 42 20.99 -5.32 15.70
C ILE A 42 19.94 -6.16 14.99
N ASN A 43 19.76 -7.43 15.36
CA ASN A 43 18.78 -8.32 14.75
C ASN A 43 17.36 -7.76 14.94
N THR A 44 17.02 -7.35 16.17
CA THR A 44 15.73 -6.74 16.51
C THR A 44 15.47 -5.45 15.72
N TYR A 45 16.48 -4.57 15.58
CA TYR A 45 16.35 -3.35 14.77
C TYR A 45 16.30 -3.64 13.26
N THR A 46 17.06 -4.63 12.76
CA THR A 46 16.99 -5.01 11.34
C THR A 46 15.66 -5.66 10.97
N VAL A 47 15.00 -6.35 11.92
CA VAL A 47 13.67 -6.93 11.72
C VAL A 47 12.57 -5.85 11.79
N GLN A 48 12.79 -4.76 12.54
CA GLN A 48 11.83 -3.64 12.61
C GLN A 48 11.85 -2.72 11.38
N GLU A 49 12.97 -2.58 10.67
CA GLU A 49 13.06 -1.71 9.47
C GLU A 49 12.54 -2.36 8.17
N GLU A 50 12.31 -3.67 8.14
CA GLU A 50 11.69 -4.39 7.02
C GLU A 50 10.19 -4.66 7.25
N GLN A 51 9.42 -3.61 7.50
CA GLN A 51 7.98 -3.62 7.19
C GLN A 51 7.85 -3.50 5.67
N ILE A 52 8.04 -4.60 4.93
CA ILE A 52 8.14 -4.58 3.46
C ILE A 52 6.79 -4.21 2.85
N VAL A 53 6.56 -2.91 2.64
CA VAL A 53 5.65 -2.43 1.60
C VAL A 53 6.22 -2.95 0.29
N VAL A 54 5.58 -3.97 -0.28
CA VAL A 54 6.02 -4.51 -1.57
C VAL A 54 5.67 -3.46 -2.60
N VAL A 55 6.69 -2.70 -3.00
CA VAL A 55 6.59 -1.74 -4.10
C VAL A 55 6.95 -2.49 -5.38
N ASN A 56 5.93 -2.85 -6.15
CA ASN A 56 6.12 -3.40 -7.49
C ASN A 56 5.81 -2.31 -8.50
N SER A 57 6.61 -2.22 -9.57
CA SER A 57 6.26 -1.41 -10.74
C SER A 57 5.96 -2.33 -11.91
N GLY A 58 4.98 -1.94 -12.72
CA GLY A 58 4.55 -2.74 -13.85
C GLY A 58 3.77 -1.93 -14.85
N THR A 59 3.36 -2.58 -15.94
CA THR A 59 2.48 -1.97 -16.96
C THR A 59 1.12 -2.61 -16.88
N VAL A 60 0.06 -1.80 -16.85
CA VAL A 60 -1.31 -2.32 -16.87
C VAL A 60 -1.61 -2.92 -18.23
N THR A 61 -1.86 -4.22 -18.28
CA THR A 61 -2.15 -4.95 -19.53
C THR A 61 -3.65 -5.02 -19.81
N ARG A 62 -4.47 -4.96 -18.76
CA ARG A 62 -5.92 -5.03 -18.86
C ARG A 62 -6.59 -4.34 -17.67
N VAL A 63 -7.68 -3.63 -17.94
CA VAL A 63 -8.64 -3.17 -16.94
C VAL A 63 -9.82 -4.15 -16.96
N ILE A 64 -10.06 -4.84 -15.85
CA ILE A 64 -11.14 -5.84 -15.72
C ILE A 64 -12.45 -5.11 -15.44
N ASP A 65 -12.43 -4.22 -14.45
CA ASP A 65 -13.47 -3.28 -14.04
C ASP A 65 -12.79 -2.03 -13.45
N GLY A 66 -13.55 -1.12 -12.83
CA GLY A 66 -13.01 0.15 -12.32
C GLY A 66 -12.05 0.02 -11.13
N ASP A 67 -12.01 -1.11 -10.43
CA ASP A 67 -11.19 -1.33 -9.24
C ASP A 67 -10.28 -2.56 -9.31
N THR A 68 -10.34 -3.31 -10.41
CA THR A 68 -9.57 -4.52 -10.64
C THR A 68 -8.84 -4.45 -11.98
N ILE A 69 -7.52 -4.63 -11.93
CA ILE A 69 -6.62 -4.54 -13.10
C ILE A 69 -5.68 -5.74 -13.20
N ARG A 70 -5.16 -5.99 -14.40
CA ARG A 70 -4.00 -6.88 -14.63
C ARG A 70 -2.77 -6.05 -14.89
N VAL A 71 -1.67 -6.42 -14.24
CA VAL A 71 -0.40 -5.71 -14.32
C VAL A 71 0.71 -6.69 -14.65
N GLN A 72 1.47 -6.40 -15.70
CA GLN A 72 2.70 -7.09 -16.02
C GLN A 72 3.82 -6.56 -15.11
N VAL A 73 4.33 -7.42 -14.23
CA VAL A 73 5.45 -7.15 -13.32
C VAL A 73 6.58 -8.13 -13.63
N GLY A 74 7.66 -7.64 -14.26
CA GLY A 74 8.72 -8.51 -14.77
C GLY A 74 8.17 -9.49 -15.82
N SER A 75 8.39 -10.79 -15.63
CA SER A 75 7.88 -11.85 -16.51
C SER A 75 6.47 -12.33 -16.17
N ASN A 76 5.89 -11.87 -15.05
CA ASN A 76 4.63 -12.37 -14.54
C ASN A 76 3.50 -11.34 -14.73
N GLU A 77 2.30 -11.81 -15.02
CA GLU A 77 1.09 -11.00 -14.95
C GLU A 77 0.35 -11.31 -13.65
N ILE A 78 -0.02 -10.27 -12.91
CA ILE A 78 -0.76 -10.40 -11.65
C ILE A 78 -2.09 -9.65 -11.75
N VAL A 79 -3.09 -10.11 -10.99
CA VAL A 79 -4.35 -9.39 -10.81
C VAL A 79 -4.27 -8.56 -9.54
N VAL A 80 -4.67 -7.30 -9.62
CA VAL A 80 -4.64 -6.34 -8.51
C VAL A 80 -6.06 -5.84 -8.25
N ARG A 81 -6.50 -5.91 -6.99
CA ARG A 81 -7.70 -5.24 -6.48
C ARG A 81 -7.26 -3.99 -5.74
N VAL A 82 -7.74 -2.83 -6.18
CA VAL A 82 -7.38 -1.54 -5.59
C VAL A 82 -7.95 -1.44 -4.19
N ILE A 83 -7.11 -1.13 -3.20
CA ILE A 83 -7.54 -0.98 -1.81
C ILE A 83 -8.43 0.27 -1.68
N GLY A 84 -9.52 0.13 -0.93
CA GLY A 84 -10.28 1.26 -0.40
C GLY A 84 -11.36 1.84 -1.32
N ILE A 85 -11.51 1.31 -2.53
CA ILE A 85 -12.54 1.76 -3.49
C ILE A 85 -13.47 0.62 -3.86
N ASP A 86 -14.71 0.94 -4.21
CA ASP A 86 -15.63 0.02 -4.86
C ASP A 86 -16.22 0.70 -6.08
N THR A 87 -16.01 0.08 -7.24
CA THR A 87 -16.64 0.50 -8.48
C THR A 87 -17.73 -0.51 -8.77
N SER A 88 -18.95 -0.09 -8.46
CA SER A 88 -20.18 -0.82 -8.67
C SER A 88 -20.09 -1.92 -9.75
N GLU A 89 -20.07 -3.20 -9.36
CA GLU A 89 -19.81 -4.32 -10.27
C GLU A 89 -20.99 -4.54 -11.23
N VAL A 90 -20.71 -4.48 -12.52
CA VAL A 90 -21.68 -4.64 -13.63
C VAL A 90 -22.35 -6.04 -13.67
N LYS A 91 -21.94 -7.01 -12.84
CA LYS A 91 -22.33 -8.42 -13.02
C LYS A 91 -23.08 -9.12 -11.88
N ASP A 92 -23.00 -8.68 -10.62
CA ASP A 92 -23.42 -9.53 -9.50
C ASP A 92 -24.57 -8.98 -8.64
N SER A 93 -25.22 -7.86 -9.03
CA SER A 93 -26.45 -7.41 -8.35
C SER A 93 -27.72 -7.96 -9.03
N PRO A 94 -28.65 -8.56 -8.27
CA PRO A 94 -30.00 -8.88 -8.74
C PRO A 94 -30.81 -7.65 -9.19
N GLU A 95 -30.33 -6.44 -8.87
CA GLU A 95 -31.04 -5.17 -9.07
C GLU A 95 -30.67 -4.46 -10.38
N GLY A 96 -29.95 -5.13 -11.29
CA GLY A 96 -29.53 -4.56 -12.57
C GLY A 96 -28.13 -3.96 -12.52
N GLU A 97 -27.67 -3.44 -13.65
CA GLU A 97 -26.41 -2.68 -13.76
C GLU A 97 -26.28 -1.75 -12.56
N GLN A 98 -25.26 -1.97 -11.73
CA GLN A 98 -24.99 -1.02 -10.66
C GLN A 98 -24.60 0.29 -11.34
N CYS A 99 -25.46 1.30 -11.15
CA CYS A 99 -25.40 2.57 -11.87
C CYS A 99 -23.97 3.13 -11.89
N TYR A 100 -23.54 3.63 -13.06
CA TYR A 100 -22.22 4.21 -13.31
C TYR A 100 -21.01 3.24 -13.39
N GLY A 101 -21.22 1.92 -13.30
CA GLY A 101 -20.14 0.94 -13.38
C GLY A 101 -19.41 0.90 -14.74
N THR A 102 -20.12 1.17 -15.84
CA THR A 102 -19.53 1.23 -17.19
C THR A 102 -18.62 2.45 -17.34
N GLU A 103 -19.07 3.60 -16.86
CA GLU A 103 -18.33 4.86 -16.85
C GLU A 103 -17.06 4.74 -15.99
N ALA A 104 -17.18 4.13 -14.80
CA ALA A 104 -16.03 3.84 -13.94
C ALA A 104 -14.99 2.95 -14.65
N SER A 105 -15.43 1.89 -15.30
CA SER A 105 -14.55 0.98 -16.05
C SER A 105 -13.88 1.67 -17.24
N ASN A 106 -14.59 2.57 -17.92
CA ASN A 106 -14.06 3.34 -19.04
C ASN A 106 -13.02 4.36 -18.57
N TYR A 107 -13.31 5.10 -17.51
CA TYR A 107 -12.38 6.06 -16.93
C TYR A 107 -11.10 5.39 -16.42
N ALA A 108 -11.24 4.25 -15.73
CA ALA A 108 -10.10 3.43 -15.33
C ALA A 108 -9.26 2.98 -16.53
N ARG A 109 -9.90 2.59 -17.64
CA ARG A 109 -9.21 2.19 -18.87
C ARG A 109 -8.46 3.35 -19.51
N GLU A 110 -9.08 4.53 -19.60
CA GLU A 110 -8.45 5.74 -20.14
C GLU A 110 -7.22 6.14 -19.34
N LEU A 111 -7.30 6.05 -18.00
CA LEU A 111 -6.19 6.39 -17.14
C LEU A 111 -5.09 5.33 -17.13
N LEU A 112 -5.43 4.05 -17.03
CA LEU A 112 -4.46 3.01 -16.66
C LEU A 112 -3.98 2.17 -17.84
N LEU A 113 -4.77 1.94 -18.88
CA LEU A 113 -4.43 0.94 -19.89
C LEU A 113 -3.09 1.28 -20.58
N GLN A 114 -2.19 0.28 -20.63
CA GLN A 114 -0.82 0.42 -21.15
C GLN A 114 0.06 1.45 -20.43
N GLN A 115 -0.38 1.96 -19.28
CA GLN A 115 0.41 2.90 -18.49
C GLN A 115 1.29 2.17 -17.46
N PRO A 116 2.48 2.74 -17.18
CA PRO A 116 3.30 2.29 -16.06
C PRO A 116 2.66 2.72 -14.74
N VAL A 117 2.59 1.79 -13.80
CA VAL A 117 2.04 2.02 -12.46
C VAL A 117 2.98 1.52 -11.38
N THR A 118 2.86 2.12 -10.20
CA THR A 118 3.46 1.63 -8.96
C THR A 118 2.38 1.05 -8.08
N LEU A 119 2.59 -0.17 -7.60
CA LEU A 119 1.72 -0.90 -6.70
C LEU A 119 2.31 -0.85 -5.30
N ARG A 120 1.52 -0.46 -4.31
CA ARG A 120 1.95 -0.39 -2.90
C ARG A 120 0.97 -1.15 -2.01
N THR A 121 1.45 -2.21 -1.35
CA THR A 121 0.64 -2.97 -0.39
C THR A 121 0.42 -2.20 0.90
N ASP A 122 -0.67 -2.50 1.61
CA ASP A 122 -0.95 -1.95 2.93
C ASP A 122 -0.81 -3.05 4.00
N LEU A 123 0.08 -2.84 4.97
CA LEU A 123 0.32 -3.81 6.06
C LEU A 123 -0.83 -3.88 7.07
N SER A 124 -1.72 -2.88 7.09
CA SER A 124 -2.96 -2.99 7.84
C SER A 124 -3.96 -3.92 7.14
N GLN A 125 -3.75 -4.26 5.87
CA GLN A 125 -4.60 -5.15 5.08
C GLN A 125 -3.92 -6.50 4.84
N ASP A 126 -4.73 -7.48 4.44
CA ASP A 126 -4.17 -8.74 3.97
C ASP A 126 -3.49 -8.51 2.62
N ARG A 127 -2.48 -9.32 2.29
CA ARG A 127 -1.74 -9.13 1.04
C ARG A 127 -2.57 -9.54 -0.19
N TYR A 128 -3.40 -10.56 -0.03
CA TYR A 128 -4.27 -11.09 -1.07
C TYR A 128 -5.68 -11.25 -0.53
N ASP A 129 -6.68 -11.11 -1.38
CA ASP A 129 -8.05 -11.45 -1.03
C ASP A 129 -8.35 -12.95 -1.23
N LYS A 130 -9.59 -13.36 -0.94
CA LYS A 130 -10.05 -14.75 -1.11
C LYS A 130 -10.03 -15.27 -2.55
N TYR A 131 -9.86 -14.39 -3.54
CA TYR A 131 -9.74 -14.71 -4.96
C TYR A 131 -8.28 -14.66 -5.44
N GLU A 132 -7.32 -14.59 -4.51
CA GLU A 132 -5.88 -14.52 -4.79
C GLU A 132 -5.47 -13.28 -5.59
N ARG A 133 -6.27 -12.20 -5.54
CA ARG A 133 -5.89 -10.89 -6.12
C ARG A 133 -4.98 -10.15 -5.15
N LEU A 134 -3.93 -9.50 -5.66
CA LEU A 134 -3.07 -8.65 -4.84
C LEU A 134 -3.87 -7.41 -4.39
N LEU A 135 -3.88 -7.15 -3.08
CA LEU A 135 -4.44 -5.92 -2.52
C LEU A 135 -3.35 -4.84 -2.51
N ALA A 136 -3.54 -3.78 -3.30
CA ALA A 136 -2.59 -2.69 -3.38
C ALA A 136 -3.25 -1.33 -3.69
N TYR A 137 -2.60 -0.26 -3.26
CA TYR A 137 -2.78 1.07 -3.86
C TYR A 137 -2.11 1.09 -5.24
N VAL A 138 -2.74 1.76 -6.20
CA VAL A 138 -2.21 1.97 -7.55
C VAL A 138 -1.84 3.44 -7.71
N GLU A 139 -0.59 3.71 -8.05
CA GLU A 139 -0.09 5.06 -8.32
C GLU A 139 0.30 5.17 -9.79
N ILE A 140 -0.21 6.22 -10.46
CA ILE A 140 0.07 6.54 -11.86
C ILE A 140 0.55 7.98 -11.97
N GLY A 141 1.72 8.20 -12.57
CA GLY A 141 2.31 9.54 -12.68
C GLY A 141 2.52 10.24 -11.32
N GLY A 142 2.71 9.47 -10.24
CA GLY A 142 2.85 9.97 -8.88
C GLY A 142 1.54 10.36 -8.19
N LYS A 143 0.39 10.07 -8.81
CA LYS A 143 -0.94 10.31 -8.24
C LYS A 143 -1.60 9.00 -7.81
N ASP A 144 -2.39 9.07 -6.76
CA ASP A 144 -3.21 7.96 -6.29
C ASP A 144 -4.40 7.73 -7.25
N PHE A 145 -4.48 6.55 -7.84
CA PHE A 145 -5.59 6.18 -8.72
C PHE A 145 -6.91 6.03 -7.95
N GLY A 146 -6.90 5.41 -6.77
CA GLY A 146 -8.12 5.18 -5.99
C GLY A 146 -8.74 6.49 -5.53
N GLU A 147 -7.91 7.43 -5.08
CA GLU A 147 -8.37 8.79 -4.74
C GLU A 147 -8.98 9.50 -5.96
N GLN A 148 -8.35 9.39 -7.15
CA GLN A 148 -8.87 9.98 -8.39
C GLN A 148 -10.23 9.39 -8.77
N MET A 149 -10.40 8.06 -8.64
CA MET A 149 -11.67 7.39 -8.91
C MET A 149 -12.79 7.94 -8.00
N ILE A 150 -12.52 8.05 -6.70
CA ILE A 150 -13.49 8.59 -5.75
C ILE A 150 -13.79 10.07 -6.02
N LEU A 151 -12.75 10.90 -6.19
CA LEU A 151 -12.92 12.35 -6.45
C LEU A 151 -13.69 12.63 -7.73
N GLY A 152 -13.55 11.77 -8.75
CA GLY A 152 -14.28 11.87 -10.00
C GLY A 152 -15.71 11.34 -9.95
N GLY A 153 -16.14 10.75 -8.82
CA GLY A 153 -17.45 10.11 -8.70
C GLY A 153 -17.55 8.79 -9.47
N PHE A 154 -16.43 8.12 -9.73
CA PHE A 154 -16.39 6.81 -10.40
C PHE A 154 -16.32 5.65 -9.42
N ALA A 155 -16.07 5.90 -8.13
CA ALA A 155 -16.03 4.89 -7.09
C ALA A 155 -16.57 5.43 -5.78
N ARG A 156 -17.05 4.53 -4.91
CA ARG A 156 -17.34 4.82 -3.50
C ARG A 156 -16.15 4.45 -2.62
N GLU A 157 -16.04 5.07 -1.45
CA GLU A 157 -15.13 4.60 -0.43
C GLU A 157 -15.59 3.22 0.07
N TYR A 158 -14.67 2.28 0.17
CA TYR A 158 -14.99 0.92 0.60
C TYR A 158 -14.04 0.41 1.68
N THR A 159 -14.57 0.27 2.89
CA THR A 159 -13.91 -0.38 4.02
C THR A 159 -14.53 -1.75 4.25
N PHE A 160 -13.76 -2.82 4.05
CA PHE A 160 -14.29 -4.18 4.18
C PHE A 160 -14.41 -4.65 5.64
N ILE A 161 -13.29 -4.90 6.33
CA ILE A 161 -13.27 -5.41 7.72
C ILE A 161 -12.58 -4.42 8.67
N LYS A 162 -11.40 -3.94 8.29
CA LYS A 162 -10.53 -3.10 9.14
C LYS A 162 -10.07 -1.86 8.38
N PRO A 163 -9.84 -0.73 9.06
CA PRO A 163 -9.35 0.50 8.43
C PRO A 163 -8.03 0.28 7.67
N TYR A 164 -7.91 0.93 6.51
CA TYR A 164 -6.69 1.00 5.71
C TYR A 164 -6.01 2.36 5.85
N GLN A 165 -4.71 2.45 5.52
CA GLN A 165 -3.88 3.64 5.76
C GLN A 165 -4.45 4.92 5.14
N LYS A 166 -5.09 4.82 3.96
CA LYS A 166 -5.65 5.98 3.24
C LYS A 166 -7.13 6.25 3.52
N GLN A 167 -7.77 5.56 4.47
CA GLN A 167 -9.22 5.63 4.66
C GLN A 167 -9.74 7.05 4.90
N SER A 168 -9.09 7.83 5.78
CA SER A 168 -9.53 9.20 6.04
C SER A 168 -9.43 10.10 4.81
N LEU A 169 -8.41 9.89 3.97
CA LEU A 169 -8.24 10.62 2.70
C LEU A 169 -9.38 10.27 1.74
N TYR A 170 -9.68 8.99 1.58
CA TYR A 170 -10.70 8.51 0.66
C TYR A 170 -12.11 8.92 1.09
N LYS A 171 -12.42 8.91 2.40
CA LYS A 171 -13.68 9.45 2.93
C LYS A 171 -13.83 10.95 2.66
N ALA A 172 -12.75 11.71 2.80
CA ALA A 172 -12.78 13.14 2.49
C ALA A 172 -12.96 13.40 0.98
N ALA A 173 -12.33 12.59 0.14
CA ALA A 173 -12.53 12.62 -1.31
C ALA A 173 -13.99 12.32 -1.69
N GLU A 174 -14.61 11.32 -1.06
CA GLU A 174 -16.00 10.94 -1.31
C GLU A 174 -16.96 12.07 -0.92
N GLN A 175 -16.80 12.66 0.26
CA GLN A 175 -17.60 13.82 0.70
C GLN A 175 -17.48 15.00 -0.27
N ARG A 176 -16.29 15.19 -0.85
CA ARG A 176 -16.08 16.23 -1.87
C ARG A 176 -16.78 15.88 -3.18
N ALA A 177 -16.76 14.63 -3.62
CA ALA A 177 -17.46 14.21 -4.82
C ALA A 177 -18.98 14.35 -4.67
N GLN A 178 -19.53 13.93 -3.52
CA GLN A 178 -20.94 14.10 -3.16
C GLN A 178 -21.38 15.57 -3.17
N SER A 179 -20.63 16.44 -2.49
CA SER A 179 -21.00 17.86 -2.39
C SER A 179 -20.94 18.62 -3.72
N ASN A 180 -20.15 18.12 -4.68
CA ASN A 180 -20.07 18.69 -6.03
C ASN A 180 -20.97 17.96 -7.05
N GLN A 181 -21.73 16.95 -6.63
CA GLN A 181 -22.60 16.13 -7.50
C GLN A 181 -21.86 15.68 -8.77
N VAL A 182 -20.74 14.98 -8.60
CA VAL A 182 -19.96 14.46 -9.75
C VAL A 182 -20.19 12.96 -9.93
N GLY A 183 -20.21 12.53 -11.18
CA GLY A 183 -20.30 11.12 -11.55
C GLY A 183 -21.53 10.43 -10.95
N LEU A 184 -21.31 9.32 -10.25
CA LEU A 184 -22.41 8.54 -9.65
C LEU A 184 -23.30 9.37 -8.70
N TRP A 185 -22.78 10.45 -8.10
CA TRP A 185 -23.54 11.31 -7.19
C TRP A 185 -24.49 12.30 -7.91
N SER A 186 -24.39 12.44 -9.24
CA SER A 186 -25.38 13.18 -10.06
C SER A 186 -26.27 12.25 -10.88
N GLU A 187 -25.75 11.09 -11.29
CA GLU A 187 -26.44 10.21 -12.24
C GLU A 187 -27.29 9.13 -11.56
N CYS A 188 -26.98 8.76 -10.32
CA CYS A 188 -27.56 7.59 -9.65
C CYS A 188 -28.36 7.90 -8.38
N ASP A 189 -28.25 9.12 -7.85
CA ASP A 189 -28.87 9.58 -6.59
C ASP A 189 -30.13 10.42 -6.83
#